data_AF-A0A7K7G146-F1
#
_entry.id   AF-A0A7K7G146-F1
#
_cell.length_a   1.000
_cell.length_b   1.000
_cell.length_c   1.000
_cell.angle_alpha   90.00
_cell.angle_beta   90.00
_cell.angle_gamma   90.00
#
_symmetry.space_group_name_H-M   'P 1'
#
loop_
_entity.id
_entity.type
_entity.pdbx_description
1 polymer ?
#
loop_
_entity_poly.entity_id
_entity_poly.type
_entity_poly.pdbx_seq_one_letter_code
_entity_poly.pdbx_strand_id
1 'polypeptide(L)'
;ATTKEVKESLGKQWSQLSDKKRLKWIHKALEQRKEYEEIMRDYIQKHPELNISEEGITRSTLTKAERQLKDKFDGRPTKPPPNSYSLYCAELMANMKDVPSTERMVLCSQQWKLLSQKEKDAYHKKCDQKKKDYEIELLRFLE
;
A
#
# COMPACT_ATOMS: atom_id res chain seq x y z
N ALA A 1 -26.44 17.60 14.88
CA ALA A 1 -25.46 17.05 13.94
C ALA A 1 -26.17 16.13 12.96
N THR A 2 -25.99 16.34 11.66
CA THR A 2 -26.50 15.43 10.63
C THR A 2 -25.66 14.14 10.60
N THR A 3 -26.24 13.05 10.11
CA THR A 3 -25.52 11.76 9.94
C THR A 3 -24.22 11.92 9.14
N LYS A 4 -24.19 12.87 8.20
CA LYS A 4 -23.01 13.22 7.42
C LYS A 4 -21.89 13.81 8.29
N GLU A 5 -22.22 14.79 9.13
CA GLU A 5 -21.25 15.44 10.03
C GLU A 5 -20.65 14.44 11.03
N VAL A 6 -21.48 13.52 11.54
CA VAL A 6 -21.01 12.47 12.46
C VAL A 6 -20.01 11.55 11.75
N LYS A 7 -20.34 11.08 10.53
CA LYS A 7 -19.45 10.21 9.74
C LYS A 7 -18.13 10.90 9.41
N GLU A 8 -18.16 12.17 9.02
CA GLU A 8 -16.95 12.95 8.74
C GLU A 8 -16.09 13.15 9.99
N SER A 9 -16.71 13.45 11.13
CA SER A 9 -16.02 13.59 12.41
C SER A 9 -15.32 12.29 12.82
N LEU A 10 -16.02 11.16 12.73
CA LEU A 10 -15.45 9.83 13.01
C LEU A 10 -14.28 9.49 12.07
N GLY A 11 -14.40 9.82 10.78
CA GLY A 11 -13.32 9.64 9.81
C GLY A 11 -12.06 10.46 10.16
N LYS A 12 -12.23 11.70 10.65
CA LYS A 12 -11.13 12.52 11.15
C LYS A 12 -10.51 11.96 12.42
N GLN A 13 -11.32 11.50 13.38
CA GLN A 13 -10.81 10.87 14.60
C GLN A 13 -10.01 9.61 14.28
N TRP A 14 -10.49 8.80 13.34
CA TRP A 14 -9.79 7.61 12.87
C TRP A 14 -8.41 7.94 12.30
N SER A 15 -8.31 8.95 11.42
CA SER A 15 -7.02 9.32 10.81
C SER A 15 -6.02 9.91 11.81
N GLN A 16 -6.52 10.47 12.93
CA GLN A 16 -5.71 10.99 14.03
C GLN A 16 -5.25 9.91 15.03
N LEU A 17 -5.81 8.70 14.97
CA LEU A 17 -5.32 7.61 15.81
C LEU A 17 -3.88 7.24 15.43
N SER A 18 -3.07 6.94 16.45
CA SER A 18 -1.72 6.38 16.24
C SER A 18 -1.79 5.08 15.42
N ASP A 19 -0.77 4.82 14.62
CA ASP A 19 -0.60 3.60 13.82
C ASP A 19 -0.85 2.33 14.66
N LYS A 20 -0.28 2.25 15.87
CA LYS A 20 -0.48 1.12 16.79
C LYS A 20 -1.94 0.87 17.13
N LYS A 21 -2.74 1.93 17.35
CA LYS A 21 -4.17 1.80 17.65
C LYS A 21 -4.95 1.37 16.41
N ARG A 22 -4.66 1.95 15.24
CA ARG A 22 -5.29 1.57 13.97
C ARG A 22 -5.00 0.10 13.63
N LEU A 23 -3.76 -0.36 13.81
CA LEU A 23 -3.36 -1.75 13.60
C LEU A 23 -4.15 -2.73 14.47
N LYS A 24 -4.42 -2.42 15.74
CA LYS A 24 -5.26 -3.28 16.60
C LYS A 24 -6.65 -3.52 15.99
N TRP A 25 -7.27 -2.46 15.49
CA TRP A 25 -8.60 -2.55 14.86
C TRP A 25 -8.55 -3.26 13.51
N ILE A 26 -7.50 -3.03 12.72
CA ILE A 26 -7.26 -3.76 11.46
C ILE A 26 -7.12 -5.26 11.73
N HIS A 27 -6.33 -5.67 12.73
CA HIS A 27 -6.18 -7.08 13.10
C HIS A 27 -7.51 -7.69 13.54
N LYS A 28 -8.25 -6.99 14.40
CA LYS A 28 -9.59 -7.44 14.84
C LYS A 28 -10.55 -7.61 13.66
N ALA A 29 -10.56 -6.66 12.71
CA ALA A 29 -11.41 -6.74 11.53
C ALA A 29 -11.04 -7.92 10.61
N LEU A 30 -9.76 -8.28 10.53
CA LEU A 30 -9.30 -9.42 9.75
C LEU A 30 -9.60 -10.76 10.43
N GLU A 31 -9.50 -10.84 11.76
CA GLU A 31 -9.88 -12.02 12.54
C GLU A 31 -11.37 -12.31 12.39
N GLN A 32 -12.23 -11.30 12.60
CA GLN A 32 -13.67 -11.42 12.39
C GLN A 32 -14.03 -11.77 10.93
N ARG A 33 -13.22 -11.30 9.97
CA ARG A 33 -13.41 -11.67 8.57
C ARG A 33 -13.13 -13.15 8.35
N LYS A 34 -12.06 -13.69 8.92
CA LYS A 34 -11.73 -15.11 8.82
C LYS A 34 -12.85 -15.98 9.40
N GLU A 35 -13.36 -15.62 10.58
CA GLU A 35 -14.50 -16.32 11.20
C GLU A 35 -15.74 -16.29 10.29
N TYR A 36 -16.09 -15.13 9.73
CA TYR A 36 -17.19 -15.00 8.77
C TYR A 36 -16.97 -15.86 7.52
N GLU A 37 -15.76 -15.89 6.97
CA GLU A 37 -15.42 -16.70 5.80
C GLU A 37 -15.59 -18.20 6.08
N GLU A 38 -15.15 -18.69 7.24
CA GLU A 38 -15.34 -20.08 7.66
C GLU A 38 -16.81 -20.45 7.82
N ILE A 39 -17.60 -19.61 8.51
CA ILE A 39 -19.04 -19.80 8.68
C ILE A 39 -19.76 -19.82 7.33
N MET A 40 -19.42 -18.88 6.45
CA MET A 40 -20.07 -18.77 5.14
C MET A 40 -19.72 -19.93 4.21
N ARG A 41 -18.50 -20.49 4.30
CA ARG A 41 -18.11 -21.70 3.55
C ARG A 41 -18.99 -22.89 3.95
N ASP A 42 -19.16 -23.09 5.25
CA ASP A 42 -20.01 -24.17 5.78
C ASP A 42 -21.48 -23.96 5.40
N TYR A 43 -21.94 -22.71 5.40
CA TYR A 43 -23.29 -22.35 4.94
C TYR A 43 -23.50 -22.64 3.45
N ILE A 44 -22.58 -22.23 2.57
CA ILE A 44 -22.68 -22.52 1.13
C ILE A 44 -22.70 -24.02 0.86
N GLN A 45 -21.85 -24.78 1.56
CA GLN A 45 -21.80 -26.23 1.40
C GLN A 45 -23.14 -26.90 1.75
N LYS A 46 -23.83 -26.38 2.77
CA LYS A 46 -25.16 -26.85 3.20
C LYS A 46 -26.31 -26.33 2.33
N HIS A 47 -26.07 -25.25 1.59
CA HIS A 47 -27.07 -24.56 0.78
C HIS A 47 -26.61 -24.35 -0.69
N PRO A 48 -26.36 -25.44 -1.44
CA PRO A 48 -25.91 -25.36 -2.83
C PRO A 48 -26.92 -24.65 -3.74
N GLU A 49 -28.19 -24.58 -3.36
CA GLU A 49 -29.27 -23.90 -4.08
C GLU A 49 -29.13 -22.37 -4.14
N LEU A 50 -28.37 -21.78 -3.21
CA LEU A 50 -28.26 -20.32 -3.10
C LEU A 50 -27.26 -19.70 -4.09
N ASN A 51 -26.46 -20.53 -4.77
CA ASN A 51 -25.46 -20.13 -5.77
C ASN A 51 -24.62 -18.90 -5.36
N ILE A 52 -24.23 -18.84 -4.08
CA ILE A 52 -23.43 -17.74 -3.54
C ILE A 52 -21.98 -17.98 -3.99
N SER A 53 -21.38 -17.00 -4.65
CA SER A 53 -19.99 -17.12 -5.10
C SER A 53 -19.00 -16.95 -3.94
N GLU A 54 -17.97 -17.80 -3.94
CA GLU A 54 -16.85 -17.73 -2.98
C GLU A 54 -16.13 -16.37 -3.03
N GLU A 55 -16.11 -15.72 -4.20
CA GLU A 55 -15.55 -14.39 -4.42
C GLU A 55 -16.29 -13.28 -3.64
N GLY A 56 -17.61 -13.42 -3.46
CA GLY A 56 -18.39 -12.49 -2.64
C GLY A 56 -18.01 -12.55 -1.17
N ILE A 57 -17.57 -13.72 -0.70
CA ILE A 57 -17.20 -14.00 0.69
C ILE A 57 -15.74 -13.71 0.98
N THR A 58 -14.86 -13.64 -0.01
CA THR A 58 -13.42 -13.38 0.19
C THR A 58 -13.00 -11.94 -0.11
N ARG A 59 -13.95 -11.05 -0.43
CA ARG A 59 -13.67 -9.62 -0.69
C ARG A 59 -13.08 -8.90 0.53
N SER A 60 -11.91 -8.28 0.35
CA SER A 60 -11.23 -7.46 1.37
C SER A 60 -12.15 -6.41 2.02
N THR A 61 -12.17 -6.39 3.36
CA THR A 61 -12.85 -5.37 4.17
C THR A 61 -12.00 -4.13 4.45
N LEU A 62 -10.67 -4.22 4.22
CA LEU A 62 -9.74 -3.12 4.46
C LEU A 62 -9.74 -2.10 3.32
N THR A 63 -9.66 -0.81 3.69
CA THR A 63 -9.34 0.29 2.79
C THR A 63 -7.88 0.23 2.32
N LYS A 64 -7.56 1.00 1.27
CA LYS A 64 -6.19 1.11 0.75
C LYS A 64 -5.19 1.55 1.81
N ALA A 65 -5.54 2.52 2.65
CA ALA A 65 -4.65 3.05 3.68
C ALA A 65 -4.41 2.03 4.82
N GLU A 66 -5.45 1.29 5.21
CA GLU A 66 -5.33 0.24 6.23
C GLU A 66 -4.47 -0.92 5.75
N ARG A 67 -4.64 -1.34 4.49
CA ARG A 67 -3.79 -2.35 3.86
C ARG A 67 -2.33 -1.90 3.83
N GLN A 68 -2.06 -0.67 3.43
CA GLN A 68 -0.70 -0.11 3.44
C GLN A 68 -0.09 -0.07 4.85
N LEU A 69 -0.87 0.29 5.86
CA LEU A 69 -0.41 0.32 7.24
C LEU A 69 -0.07 -1.10 7.74
N LYS A 70 -0.92 -2.09 7.45
CA LYS A 70 -0.68 -3.49 7.79
C LYS A 70 0.55 -4.03 7.06
N ASP A 71 0.61 -3.88 5.74
CA ASP A 71 1.74 -4.33 4.92
C ASP A 71 3.07 -3.76 5.45
N LYS A 72 3.10 -2.47 5.80
CA LYS A 72 4.28 -1.85 6.42
C LYS A 72 4.63 -2.47 7.77
N PHE A 73 3.64 -2.77 8.61
CA PHE A 73 3.87 -3.37 9.93
C PHE A 73 4.37 -4.81 9.83
N ASP A 74 3.84 -5.61 8.89
CA ASP A 74 4.25 -6.99 8.66
C ASP A 74 5.65 -7.09 8.02
N GLY A 75 6.26 -5.97 7.63
CA GLY A 75 7.53 -5.96 6.93
C GLY A 75 7.42 -6.35 5.45
N ARG A 76 6.21 -6.26 4.87
CA ARG A 76 6.01 -6.51 3.44
C ARG A 76 6.89 -5.55 2.63
N PRO A 77 7.72 -6.06 1.70
CA PRO A 77 8.59 -5.21 0.89
C PRO A 77 7.79 -4.14 0.13
N THR A 78 8.37 -2.94 0.03
CA THR A 78 7.74 -1.84 -0.72
C THR A 78 8.13 -1.92 -2.18
N LYS A 79 7.12 -1.92 -3.06
CA LYS A 79 7.35 -1.96 -4.50
C LYS A 79 8.23 -0.78 -4.95
N PRO A 80 9.33 -1.02 -5.69
CA PRO A 80 10.21 0.04 -6.13
C PRO A 80 9.54 0.93 -7.20
N PRO A 81 10.05 2.14 -7.43
CA PRO A 81 9.59 3.01 -8.52
C PRO A 81 9.62 2.30 -9.88
N PRO A 82 8.63 2.54 -10.76
CA PRO A 82 8.43 1.72 -11.97
C PRO A 82 9.49 1.92 -13.06
N ASN A 83 10.19 3.06 -13.06
CA ASN A 83 11.21 3.41 -14.05
C ASN A 83 12.35 4.23 -13.43
N SER A 84 13.41 4.44 -14.21
CA SER A 84 14.63 5.14 -13.81
C SER A 84 14.40 6.59 -13.39
N TYR A 85 13.52 7.30 -14.10
CA TYR A 85 13.14 8.67 -13.75
C TYR A 85 12.40 8.74 -12.41
N SER A 86 11.41 7.87 -12.18
CA SER A 86 10.70 7.81 -10.91
C SER A 86 11.62 7.41 -9.75
N LEU A 87 12.62 6.55 -10.01
CA LEU A 87 13.65 6.21 -9.04
C LEU A 87 14.52 7.43 -8.70
N TYR A 88 14.99 8.16 -9.71
CA TYR A 88 15.72 9.41 -9.53
C TYR A 88 14.93 10.41 -8.67
N CYS A 89 13.66 10.62 -9.01
CA CYS A 89 12.78 11.52 -8.27
C CYS A 89 12.62 11.09 -6.81
N ALA A 90 12.44 9.79 -6.55
CA ALA A 90 12.28 9.26 -5.19
C ALA A 90 13.52 9.50 -4.33
N GLU A 91 14.72 9.29 -4.89
CA GLU A 91 15.98 9.52 -4.19
C GLU A 91 16.22 11.00 -3.92
N LEU A 92 15.95 11.87 -4.91
CA LEU A 92 16.08 13.30 -4.75
C LEU A 92 15.09 13.85 -3.70
N MET A 93 13.84 13.38 -3.72
CA MET A 93 12.81 13.78 -2.76
C MET A 93 13.14 13.38 -1.32
N ALA A 94 13.83 12.25 -1.12
CA ALA A 94 14.26 11.80 0.19
C ALA A 94 15.35 12.71 0.80
N ASN A 95 16.16 13.33 -0.07
CA ASN A 95 17.27 14.21 0.33
C ASN A 95 16.87 15.68 0.53
N MET A 96 15.79 16.15 -0.10
CA MET A 96 15.38 17.57 -0.07
C MET A 96 14.19 17.81 0.87
N LYS A 97 14.33 17.62 2.19
CA LYS A 97 13.19 17.66 3.12
C LYS A 97 12.57 19.04 3.38
N ASP A 98 13.29 20.11 3.08
CA ASP A 98 12.87 21.49 3.40
C ASP A 98 12.15 22.21 2.23
N VAL A 99 12.15 21.61 1.04
CA VAL A 99 11.51 22.17 -0.16
C VAL A 99 10.05 21.68 -0.25
N PRO A 100 9.07 22.49 -0.64
CA PRO A 100 7.70 22.02 -0.89
C PRO A 100 7.64 20.88 -1.92
N SER A 101 6.76 19.90 -1.73
CA SER A 101 6.71 18.69 -2.59
C SER A 101 6.52 19.01 -4.08
N THR A 102 5.71 20.01 -4.40
CA THR A 102 5.46 20.47 -5.78
C THR A 102 6.74 21.02 -6.41
N GLU A 103 7.51 21.80 -5.66
CA GLU A 103 8.80 22.33 -6.11
C GLU A 103 9.85 21.23 -6.28
N ARG A 104 9.89 20.24 -5.37
CA ARG A 104 10.76 19.06 -5.52
C ARG A 104 10.53 18.36 -6.85
N MET A 105 9.27 18.19 -7.26
CA MET A 105 8.94 17.53 -8.53
C MET A 105 9.41 18.34 -9.74
N VAL A 106 9.31 19.67 -9.70
CA VAL A 106 9.83 20.55 -10.75
C VAL A 106 11.35 20.41 -10.86
N LEU A 107 12.06 20.45 -9.73
CA LEU A 107 13.51 20.27 -9.66
C LEU A 107 13.96 18.89 -10.18
N CYS A 108 13.23 17.82 -9.82
CA CYS A 108 13.52 16.48 -10.32
C CYS A 108 13.50 16.44 -11.86
N SER A 109 12.46 17.02 -12.47
CA SER A 109 12.32 17.07 -13.93
C SER A 109 13.44 17.87 -14.61
N GLN A 110 13.79 19.02 -14.04
CA GLN A 110 14.86 19.87 -14.56
C GLN A 110 16.22 19.17 -14.47
N GLN A 111 16.59 18.64 -13.31
CA GLN A 111 17.87 17.97 -13.14
C GLN A 111 17.97 16.69 -13.97
N TRP A 112 16.90 15.91 -14.07
CA TRP A 112 16.88 14.72 -14.93
C TRP A 112 17.18 15.05 -16.40
N LYS A 113 16.69 16.18 -16.92
CA LYS A 113 17.00 16.63 -18.29
C LYS A 113 18.48 16.96 -18.45
N LEU A 114 19.11 17.51 -17.42
CA LEU A 114 20.52 17.88 -17.41
C LEU A 114 21.48 16.70 -17.20
N LEU A 115 20.99 15.56 -16.71
CA LEU A 115 21.81 14.35 -16.58
C LEU A 115 22.31 13.86 -17.94
N SER A 116 23.58 13.45 -17.96
CA SER A 116 24.19 12.77 -19.09
C SER A 116 23.51 11.41 -19.35
N GLN A 117 23.67 10.89 -20.57
CA GLN A 117 23.14 9.56 -20.90
C GLN A 117 23.72 8.47 -19.99
N LYS A 118 25.02 8.56 -19.67
CA LYS A 118 25.71 7.63 -18.76
C LYS A 118 25.06 7.59 -17.37
N GLU A 119 24.67 8.75 -16.83
CA GLU A 119 23.98 8.83 -15.54
C GLU A 119 22.57 8.26 -15.63
N LYS A 120 21.82 8.56 -16.70
CA LYS A 120 20.49 7.97 -16.93
C LYS A 120 20.57 6.44 -17.03
N ASP A 121 21.54 5.91 -17.76
CA ASP A 121 21.77 4.47 -17.89
C ASP A 121 22.10 3.81 -16.55
N ALA A 122 22.85 4.50 -15.68
CA ALA A 122 23.11 4.03 -14.32
C ALA A 122 21.80 3.93 -13.50
N TYR A 123 20.89 4.91 -13.62
CA TYR A 123 19.57 4.84 -12.99
C TYR A 123 18.68 3.75 -13.59
N HIS A 124 18.78 3.46 -14.89
CA HIS A 124 18.10 2.31 -15.51
C HIS A 124 18.56 1.00 -14.87
N LYS A 125 19.88 0.76 -14.84
CA LYS A 125 20.45 -0.43 -14.20
C LYS A 125 20.07 -0.54 -12.73
N LYS A 126 20.10 0.57 -11.99
CA LYS A 126 19.70 0.62 -10.56
C LYS A 126 18.22 0.29 -10.38
N CYS A 127 17.34 0.80 -11.25
CA CYS A 127 15.91 0.52 -11.23
C CYS A 127 15.62 -0.96 -11.48
N ASP A 128 16.30 -1.56 -12.47
CA ASP A 128 16.14 -2.98 -12.79
C ASP A 128 16.67 -3.86 -11.66
N GLN A 129 17.79 -3.51 -11.05
CA GLN A 129 18.29 -4.23 -9.88
C GLN A 129 17.31 -4.16 -8.71
N LYS A 130 16.78 -2.98 -8.39
CA LYS A 130 15.78 -2.82 -7.32
C LYS A 130 14.51 -3.63 -7.56
N LYS A 131 14.08 -3.81 -8.81
CA LYS A 131 12.95 -4.67 -9.15
C LYS A 131 13.25 -6.13 -8.84
N LYS A 132 14.43 -6.62 -9.22
CA LYS A 132 14.89 -7.98 -8.90
C LYS A 132 15.01 -8.20 -7.40
N ASP A 133 15.60 -7.26 -6.69
CA ASP A 133 15.73 -7.32 -5.22
C ASP A 133 14.36 -7.38 -4.55
N TYR A 134 13.43 -6.53 -5.00
CA TYR A 134 12.04 -6.56 -4.52
C TYR A 134 11.33 -7.88 -4.78
N GLU A 135 11.51 -8.49 -5.96
CA GLU A 135 10.94 -9.80 -6.27
C GLU A 135 11.48 -10.88 -5.32
N ILE A 136 12.79 -10.89 -5.06
CA ILE A 136 13.41 -11.82 -4.12
C ILE A 136 12.89 -11.60 -2.69
N GLU A 137 12.86 -10.35 -2.23
CA GLU A 137 12.34 -10.01 -0.90
C GLU A 137 10.85 -10.36 -0.77
N LEU A 138 10.06 -10.14 -1.83
CA LEU A 138 8.64 -10.46 -1.84
C LEU A 138 8.42 -11.97 -1.77
N LEU A 139 9.19 -12.76 -2.51
CA LEU A 139 9.13 -14.21 -2.42
C LEU A 139 9.46 -14.69 -1.00
N ARG A 140 10.53 -14.18 -0.41
CA ARG A 140 10.90 -14.48 1.00
C ARG A 140 9.83 -14.08 2.01
N PHE A 141 9.06 -13.04 1.73
CA PHE A 141 7.95 -12.62 2.60
C PHE A 141 6.71 -13.53 2.46
N LEU A 142 6.57 -14.21 1.32
CA LEU A 142 5.44 -15.10 1.03
C LEU A 142 5.71 -16.57 1.41
N GLU A 143 6.97 -16.96 1.62
CA GLU A 143 7.40 -18.24 2.21
C GLU A 143 7.00 -18.33 3.69
#